data_AF-I0A2S5-F1
#
_entry.id   AF-I0A2S5-F1
#
_cell.length_a   1.000
_cell.length_b   1.000
_cell.length_c   1.000
_cell.angle_alpha   90.00
_cell.angle_beta   90.00
_cell.angle_gamma   90.00
#
_symmetry.space_group_name_H-M   'P 1'
#
loop_
_entity.id
_entity.type
_entity.pdbx_description
1 polymer ?
#
loop_
_entity_poly.entity_id
_entity_poly.type
_entity_poly.pdbx_seq_one_letter_code
_entity_poly.pdbx_strand_id
1 'polypeptide(L)' 'MQKNIKQANFLDIESMALGNKLASVKIENCGEETSKIVAEDNLGNIYETPCEQKKIVSKSYMIINNYIKWSKLVLES' A
#
# COMPACT_ATOMS: atom_id res chain seq x y z
N MET A 1 -10.07 4.08 -19.22
CA MET A 1 -10.58 4.00 -17.84
C MET A 1 -9.80 4.99 -16.99
N GLN A 2 -10.46 5.98 -16.38
CA GLN A 2 -9.82 6.90 -15.43
C GLN A 2 -9.56 6.12 -14.13
N LYS A 3 -8.30 6.03 -13.70
CA LYS A 3 -7.95 5.45 -12.41
C LYS A 3 -8.42 6.42 -11.31
N ASN A 4 -9.27 5.96 -10.40
CA ASN A 4 -9.71 6.75 -9.26
C ASN A 4 -8.59 6.70 -8.21
N ILE A 5 -7.86 7.80 -8.06
CA ILE A 5 -6.75 7.93 -7.11
C ILE A 5 -7.30 8.55 -5.83
N LYS A 6 -7.12 7.84 -4.71
CA LYS A 6 -7.56 8.27 -3.37
C LYS A 6 -6.35 8.48 -2.46
N GLN A 7 -6.40 9.52 -1.63
CA GLN A 7 -5.43 9.69 -0.56
C GLN A 7 -5.80 8.78 0.62
N ALA A 8 -4.81 8.10 1.17
CA ALA A 8 -4.94 7.20 2.30
C ALA A 8 -3.71 7.34 3.22
N ASN A 9 -3.87 7.17 4.52
CA ASN A 9 -2.70 7.08 5.40
C ASN A 9 -2.14 5.64 5.40
N PHE A 10 -1.02 5.43 6.09
CA PHE A 10 -0.40 4.11 6.18
C PHE A 10 -1.29 3.05 6.83
N LEU A 11 -2.03 3.42 7.90
CA LEU A 11 -2.90 2.51 8.65
C LEU A 11 -4.09 2.04 7.79
N ASP A 12 -4.59 2.91 6.90
CA ASP A 12 -5.65 2.54 5.95
C ASP A 12 -5.16 1.43 5.01
N ILE A 13 -3.97 1.60 4.42
CA ILE A 13 -3.38 0.62 3.51
C ILE A 13 -3.01 -0.68 4.25
N GLU A 14 -2.48 -0.57 5.48
CA GLU A 14 -2.18 -1.72 6.33
C GLU A 14 -3.44 -2.52 6.67
N SER A 15 -4.53 -1.85 7.03
CA SER A 15 -5.84 -2.48 7.30
C SER A 15 -6.38 -3.20 6.07
N MET A 16 -6.20 -2.61 4.88
CA MET A 16 -6.58 -3.25 3.62
C MET A 16 -5.73 -4.49 3.31
N ALA A 17 -4.42 -4.44 3.58
CA ALA A 17 -3.52 -5.58 3.42
C ALA A 17 -3.92 -6.75 4.33
N LEU A 18 -4.19 -6.46 5.60
CA LEU A 18 -4.67 -7.45 6.58
C LEU A 18 -5.98 -8.11 6.14
N GLY A 19 -6.89 -7.34 5.55
CA GLY A 19 -8.18 -7.83 5.06
C GLY A 19 -8.16 -8.52 3.69
N ASN A 20 -6.98 -8.86 3.13
CA ASN A 20 -6.80 -9.37 1.77
C ASN A 20 -7.51 -8.52 0.68
N LYS A 21 -7.56 -7.19 0.86
CA LYS A 21 -8.24 -6.26 -0.06
C LYS A 21 -7.31 -5.68 -1.12
N LEU A 22 -6.01 -5.90 -1.00
CA LEU A 22 -5.00 -5.35 -1.91
C LEU A 22 -4.53 -6.39 -2.93
N ALA A 23 -4.56 -5.99 -4.20
CA ALA A 23 -3.97 -6.75 -5.28
C ALA A 23 -2.44 -6.57 -5.31
N SER A 24 -1.99 -5.32 -5.16
CA SER A 24 -0.56 -4.97 -5.19
C SER A 24 -0.21 -3.75 -4.34
N VAL A 25 1.07 -3.63 -4.00
CA VAL A 25 1.65 -2.46 -3.33
C VAL A 25 3.04 -2.19 -3.91
N LYS A 26 3.39 -0.91 -4.07
CA LYS A 26 4.71 -0.47 -4.52
C LYS A 26 5.12 0.83 -3.80
N ILE A 27 6.41 1.14 -3.85
CA ILE A 27 6.95 2.44 -3.45
C ILE A 27 7.14 3.29 -4.70
N GLU A 28 6.71 4.54 -4.64
CA GLU A 28 7.01 5.55 -5.66
C GLU A 28 7.83 6.70 -5.07
N ASN A 29 8.78 7.22 -5.84
CA ASN A 29 9.61 8.34 -5.43
C ASN A 29 8.86 9.66 -5.65
N CYS A 30 8.88 10.53 -4.65
CA CYS A 30 8.36 11.90 -4.75
C CYS A 30 9.48 12.94 -4.90
N GLY A 31 10.72 12.57 -4.56
CA GLY A 31 11.90 13.44 -4.61
C GLY A 31 13.17 12.70 -4.16
N GLU A 32 14.24 13.45 -3.89
CA GLU A 32 15.54 12.88 -3.50
C GLU A 32 15.48 12.11 -2.18
N GLU A 33 14.74 12.58 -1.18
CA GLU A 33 14.67 11.97 0.15
C GLU A 33 13.26 11.52 0.56
N THR A 34 12.28 11.68 -0.35
CA THR A 34 10.88 11.36 -0.08
C THR A 34 10.29 10.35 -1.05
N SER A 35 9.41 9.52 -0.52
CA SER A 35 8.67 8.50 -1.25
C SER A 35 7.25 8.40 -0.72
N LYS A 36 6.38 7.69 -1.44
CA LYS A 36 5.03 7.33 -1.02
C LYS A 36 4.77 5.85 -1.29
N ILE A 37 3.79 5.29 -0.61
CA ILE A 37 3.25 3.97 -0.94
C ILE A 37 2.08 4.16 -1.89
N VAL A 38 2.06 3.34 -2.94
CA VAL A 38 0.94 3.23 -3.86
C VAL A 38 0.42 1.81 -3.79
N ALA A 39 -0.84 1.67 -3.38
CA ALA A 39 -1.54 0.41 -3.27
C ALA A 39 -2.67 0.34 -4.31
N GLU A 40 -2.88 -0.84 -4.87
CA GLU A 40 -3.99 -1.14 -5.76
C GLU A 40 -4.88 -2.20 -5.11
N ASP A 41 -6.18 -1.91 -4.98
CA ASP A 41 -7.13 -2.89 -4.46
C ASP A 41 -7.54 -3.93 -5.51
N ASN A 42 -8.24 -4.97 -5.08
CA ASN A 42 -8.71 -6.05 -5.98
C ASN A 42 -9.72 -5.58 -7.05
N LEU A 43 -10.22 -4.34 -6.96
CA LEU A 43 -11.14 -3.72 -7.91
C LEU A 43 -10.44 -2.74 -8.85
N GLY A 44 -9.13 -2.54 -8.71
CA GLY A 44 -8.32 -1.61 -9.52
C GLY A 44 -8.34 -0.16 -9.05
N ASN A 45 -8.84 0.14 -7.84
CA ASN A 45 -8.72 1.47 -7.24
C ASN A 45 -7.32 1.70 -6.71
N ILE A 46 -6.82 2.93 -6.85
CA ILE A 46 -5.47 3.31 -6.43
C ILE A 46 -5.53 4.15 -5.15
N TYR A 47 -4.73 3.78 -4.17
CA TYR A 47 -4.59 4.45 -2.89
C TYR A 47 -3.14 4.90 -2.71
N GLU A 48 -2.95 6.16 -2.40
CA GLU A 48 -1.61 6.75 -2.24
C GLU A 48 -1.45 7.37 -0.86
N THR A 49 -0.30 7.15 -0.26
CA THR A 49 0.09 7.88 0.94
C THR A 49 0.65 9.26 0.59
N PRO A 50 0.67 10.20 1.55
CA PRO A 50 1.49 11.38 1.46
C PRO A 50 2.96 11.01 1.21
N CYS A 51 3.68 11.93 0.57
CA CYS A 51 5.12 11.81 0.39
C CYS A 51 5.83 12.09 1.73
N GLU A 52 6.57 11.09 2.21
CA GLU A 52 7.30 11.14 3.49
C GLU A 52 8.74 10.68 3.32
N GLN A 53 9.54 10.79 4.38
CA GLN A 53 10.93 10.33 4.38
C GLN A 53 11.03 8.86 3.95
N LYS A 54 11.93 8.57 3.00
CA LYS A 54 12.19 7.22 2.48
C LYS A 54 12.30 6.15 3.56
N LYS A 55 12.96 6.47 4.68
CA LYS A 55 13.16 5.54 5.80
C LYS A 55 11.85 5.10 6.47
N ILE A 56 10.88 6.02 6.59
CA ILE A 56 9.56 5.72 7.18
C ILE A 56 8.77 4.85 6.20
N VAL A 57 8.69 5.30 4.94
CA VAL A 57 7.97 4.62 3.86
C VAL A 57 8.45 3.19 3.65
N SER A 58 9.77 2.96 3.61
CA SER A 58 10.35 1.62 3.44
C SER A 58 9.98 0.67 4.57
N LYS A 59 9.92 1.15 5.82
CA LYS A 59 9.49 0.33 6.96
C LYS A 59 8.03 -0.04 6.85
N SER A 60 7.16 0.94 6.62
CA SER A 60 5.72 0.73 6.46
C SER A 60 5.42 -0.22 5.30
N TYR A 61 6.10 -0.04 4.17
CA TYR A 61 5.99 -0.91 3.00
C TYR A 61 6.34 -2.37 3.33
N MET A 62 7.42 -2.60 4.08
CA MET A 62 7.81 -3.96 4.47
C MET A 62 6.72 -4.65 5.31
N ILE A 63 6.10 -3.91 6.24
CA ILE A 63 4.99 -4.42 7.06
C ILE A 63 3.79 -4.76 6.18
N ILE A 64 3.35 -3.81 5.34
CA ILE A 64 2.21 -3.99 4.44
C ILE A 64 2.42 -5.19 3.51
N ASN A 65 3.60 -5.32 2.91
CA ASN A 65 3.91 -6.43 2.00
C ASN A 65 3.88 -7.80 2.71
N ASN A 66 4.33 -7.87 3.97
CA ASN A 66 4.21 -9.09 4.75
C ASN A 66 2.76 -9.43 5.07
N TYR A 67 1.92 -8.43 5.38
CA TYR A 67 0.50 -8.66 5.59
C TYR A 67 -0.25 -9.09 4.35
N ILE A 68 0.08 -8.57 3.16
CA ILE A 68 -0.51 -9.07 1.90
C ILE A 68 -0.19 -10.56 1.71
N LYS A 69 1.05 -10.99 1.98
CA LYS A 69 1.43 -12.40 1.88
C LYS A 69 0.71 -13.27 2.91
N TRP A 70 0.67 -12.81 4.15
CA TRP A 70 0.02 -13.52 5.25
C TRP A 70 -1.49 -13.64 5.05
N SER A 71 -2.17 -12.56 4.66
CA SER A 71 -3.63 -12.55 4.52
C SER A 71 -4.10 -13.44 3.37
N LYS A 72 -3.35 -13.54 2.28
CA LYS A 72 -3.59 -14.53 1.23
C LYS A 72 -3.53 -15.97 1.74
N LEU A 73 -2.56 -16.28 2.60
CA LEU A 73 -2.42 -17.64 3.16
C LEU A 73 -3.54 -18.00 4.15
N VAL A 74 -4.08 -17.02 4.88
CA VAL A 74 -5.02 -17.25 5.98
C VAL A 74 -6.49 -17.06 5.59
N LEU A 75 -6.78 -16.18 4.64
CA LEU A 75 -8.15 -15.85 4.25
C LEU A 75 -8.59 -16.53 2.95
N GLU A 76 -7.66 -17.05 2.16
CA GLU A 76 -7.98 -17.87 0.97
C GLU A 76 -7.95 -19.39 1.26
N SER A 77 -7.70 -19.79 2.52
CA SER A 77 -7.81 -21.17 3.02
C SER A 77 -9.25 -21.53 3.37
#